data_AF-A0A1V5DJZ8-F1
#
_entry.id   AF-A0A1V5DJZ8-F1
#
_cell.length_a   1.000
_cell.length_b   1.000
_cell.length_c   1.000
_cell.angle_alpha   90.00
_cell.angle_beta   90.00
_cell.angle_gamma   90.00
#
_symmetry.space_group_name_H-M   'P 1'
#
loop_
_entity.id
_entity.type
_entity.pdbx_description
1 polymer ?
#
loop_
_entity_poly.entity_id
_entity_poly.type
_entity_poly.pdbx_seq_one_letter_code
_entity_poly.pdbx_strand_id
1 'polypeptide(L)'
;MTLSDQVAEIGERFEKTGIRLKEALSVIDMTFEDQMNRLEASSPYEAFRGLSTLFDRTVRGSKIEHFRPGDDCRHFHTLEIYTEKGENLGYANMLYLKRVIPCYYLVYVEIMPSFRGLGLGNRILTTFMEFVKGKRAVGLLDNIVPAGEPTYEIYTKLGWKALSDFAGNSESDEWANYMVYIPESIQSGHLRDHLARILFNLTKRRSVIDMHDNEDMVKRTIEEFRSVYLTLVQLFDGEFTSGASTPLMRFMFTRLATQLIGFQRRITALIGYTGGESLSQVSFSGRINELAVQPYSPWNLEEEDAGVWGDEGVLRSLPGELKEEPTFFIESLPLYRRPYLKNHTEVIGTGPARPLKISDLFDLGFDPTRLKEFRHEGVDYIFERAAPLFFSSLIARRKFLKKVEKSLSGSHVNGVALRTNPILLIFRDRGNIYILRKKVGGIHSQEAMDQLRTVPYLADMNRAVKVDRAITKAINDTRNLLKKRFHTVSRQEIEDLTYFVPWDIEKNIPRLRVDISKISLDTLWIA
;
A
#
# COMPACT_ATOMS: atom_id res chain seq x y z
N MET A 1 17.40 -23.91 -3.20
CA MET A 1 16.20 -24.00 -4.05
C MET A 1 16.06 -22.66 -4.75
N THR A 2 16.10 -22.65 -6.08
CA THR A 2 16.01 -21.43 -6.89
C THR A 2 14.56 -20.95 -6.96
N LEU A 3 14.31 -19.69 -7.36
CA LEU A 3 12.94 -19.20 -7.62
C LEU A 3 12.21 -20.08 -8.66
N SER A 4 12.93 -20.54 -9.69
CA SER A 4 12.39 -21.39 -10.76
C SER A 4 11.88 -22.75 -10.24
N ASP A 5 12.65 -23.41 -9.37
CA ASP A 5 12.26 -24.69 -8.76
C ASP A 5 10.96 -24.59 -7.94
N GLN A 6 10.66 -23.40 -7.41
CA GLN A 6 9.51 -23.16 -6.52
C GLN A 6 8.28 -22.71 -7.26
N VAL A 7 8.47 -21.90 -8.30
CA VAL A 7 7.40 -21.66 -9.27
C VAL A 7 6.94 -23.00 -9.85
N ALA A 8 7.87 -23.93 -10.09
CA ALA A 8 7.55 -25.31 -10.42
C ALA A 8 6.86 -26.08 -9.27
N GLU A 9 7.36 -26.05 -8.02
CA GLU A 9 6.72 -26.71 -6.88
C GLU A 9 5.28 -26.22 -6.63
N ILE A 10 5.08 -24.89 -6.64
CA ILE A 10 3.77 -24.26 -6.45
C ILE A 10 2.86 -24.53 -7.64
N GLY A 11 3.40 -24.49 -8.87
CA GLY A 11 2.69 -24.90 -10.08
C GLY A 11 2.18 -26.35 -9.98
N GLU A 12 3.03 -27.27 -9.55
CA GLU A 12 2.66 -28.67 -9.33
C GLU A 12 1.59 -28.82 -8.24
N ARG A 13 1.68 -28.05 -7.16
CA ARG A 13 0.64 -28.02 -6.10
C ARG A 13 -0.69 -27.50 -6.62
N PHE A 14 -0.70 -26.44 -7.43
CA PHE A 14 -1.92 -25.94 -8.08
C PHE A 14 -2.56 -26.99 -8.99
N GLU A 15 -1.76 -27.67 -9.81
CA GLU A 15 -2.25 -28.75 -10.69
C GLU A 15 -2.86 -29.91 -9.90
N LYS A 16 -2.20 -30.35 -8.80
CA LYS A 16 -2.67 -31.47 -7.97
C LYS A 16 -3.96 -31.18 -7.21
N THR A 17 -4.16 -29.93 -6.80
CA THR A 17 -5.30 -29.50 -5.98
C THR A 17 -6.52 -29.09 -6.80
N GLY A 18 -6.36 -28.85 -8.11
CA GLY A 18 -7.46 -28.44 -8.99
C GLY A 18 -8.02 -27.05 -8.68
N ILE A 19 -7.18 -26.18 -8.10
CA ILE A 19 -7.53 -24.79 -7.73
C ILE A 19 -7.92 -24.00 -8.99
N ARG A 20 -8.90 -23.10 -8.87
CA ARG A 20 -9.35 -22.28 -10.00
C ARG A 20 -8.29 -21.24 -10.37
N LEU A 21 -8.31 -20.81 -11.64
CA LEU A 21 -7.39 -19.80 -12.14
C LEU A 21 -7.37 -18.56 -11.25
N LYS A 22 -8.54 -17.98 -10.96
CA LYS A 22 -8.67 -16.79 -10.11
C LYS A 22 -8.00 -16.95 -8.73
N GLU A 23 -8.16 -18.11 -8.11
CA GLU A 23 -7.62 -18.42 -6.78
C GLU A 23 -6.10 -18.57 -6.83
N ALA A 24 -5.58 -19.29 -7.82
CA ALA A 24 -4.13 -19.44 -8.03
C ALA A 24 -3.47 -18.07 -8.26
N LEU A 25 -4.08 -17.21 -9.06
CA LEU A 25 -3.59 -15.85 -9.31
C LEU A 25 -3.61 -14.97 -8.07
N SER A 26 -4.68 -15.06 -7.27
CA SER A 26 -4.77 -14.30 -6.02
C SER A 26 -3.68 -14.72 -5.02
N VAL A 27 -3.37 -16.03 -4.95
CA VAL A 27 -2.25 -16.54 -4.14
C VAL A 27 -0.90 -16.09 -4.69
N ILE A 28 -0.73 -16.13 -6.02
CA ILE A 28 0.51 -15.70 -6.68
C ILE A 28 0.75 -14.20 -6.44
N ASP A 29 -0.25 -13.36 -6.67
CA ASP A 29 -0.17 -11.92 -6.46
C ASP A 29 0.16 -11.62 -5.00
N MET A 30 -0.58 -12.19 -4.06
CA MET A 30 -0.31 -12.01 -2.63
C MET A 30 1.12 -12.43 -2.22
N THR A 31 1.65 -13.48 -2.83
CA THR A 31 2.94 -14.08 -2.43
C THR A 31 4.13 -13.44 -3.14
N PHE A 32 3.96 -13.08 -4.41
CA PHE A 32 5.06 -12.76 -5.31
C PHE A 32 4.94 -11.38 -5.96
N GLU A 33 3.86 -10.60 -5.82
CA GLU A 33 3.68 -9.28 -6.47
C GLU A 33 4.93 -8.38 -6.38
N ASP A 34 5.60 -8.38 -5.23
CA ASP A 34 6.87 -7.66 -5.00
C ASP A 34 8.05 -8.15 -5.88
N GLN A 35 8.09 -9.45 -6.17
CA GLN A 35 9.18 -10.14 -6.86
C GLN A 35 8.92 -10.33 -8.36
N MET A 36 7.66 -10.39 -8.82
CA MET A 36 7.37 -10.80 -10.20
C MET A 36 7.58 -9.71 -11.26
N ASN A 37 7.60 -8.42 -10.88
CA ASN A 37 8.02 -7.33 -11.78
C ASN A 37 9.50 -7.42 -12.22
N ARG A 38 10.23 -8.45 -11.77
CA ARG A 38 11.67 -8.69 -12.04
C ARG A 38 11.92 -9.81 -13.05
N LEU A 39 10.92 -10.66 -13.32
CA LEU A 39 11.04 -11.60 -14.41
C LEU A 39 10.97 -10.78 -15.69
N GLU A 40 11.97 -10.87 -16.58
CA GLU A 40 11.94 -10.28 -17.94
C GLU A 40 10.83 -10.89 -18.84
N ALA A 41 9.86 -11.57 -18.24
CA ALA A 41 8.68 -12.08 -18.88
C ALA A 41 7.72 -10.92 -19.21
N SER A 42 7.01 -11.03 -20.34
CA SER A 42 6.02 -10.02 -20.74
C SER A 42 4.82 -10.01 -19.78
N SER A 43 4.67 -11.07 -18.98
CA SER A 43 3.71 -11.21 -17.90
C SER A 43 4.28 -12.07 -16.77
N PRO A 44 4.10 -11.67 -15.50
CA PRO A 44 4.62 -12.42 -14.35
C PRO A 44 4.13 -13.88 -14.32
N TYR A 45 2.97 -14.17 -14.90
CA TYR A 45 2.36 -15.50 -14.90
C TYR A 45 2.91 -16.47 -15.95
N GLU A 46 3.77 -16.02 -16.87
CA GLU A 46 4.43 -16.89 -17.85
C GLU A 46 5.41 -17.88 -17.18
N ALA A 47 5.86 -17.58 -15.97
CA ALA A 47 6.73 -18.46 -15.19
C ALA A 47 6.03 -19.76 -14.75
N PHE A 48 4.69 -19.76 -14.63
CA PHE A 48 3.92 -20.95 -14.28
C PHE A 48 3.41 -21.66 -15.54
N ARG A 49 3.80 -22.93 -15.74
CA ARG A 49 3.36 -23.73 -16.90
C ARG A 49 1.83 -23.84 -16.94
N GLY A 50 1.24 -23.66 -18.14
CA GLY A 50 -0.20 -23.79 -18.37
C GLY A 50 -1.05 -22.59 -17.96
N LEU A 51 -0.55 -21.70 -17.10
CA LEU A 51 -1.27 -20.49 -16.68
C LEU A 51 -1.38 -19.46 -17.81
N SER A 52 -0.32 -19.23 -18.60
CA SER A 52 -0.32 -18.26 -19.71
C SER A 52 -1.33 -18.59 -20.82
N THR A 53 -1.49 -19.86 -21.21
CA THR A 53 -2.50 -20.29 -22.19
C THR A 53 -3.93 -20.23 -21.64
N LEU A 54 -4.10 -20.42 -20.32
CA LEU A 54 -5.38 -20.20 -19.65
C LEU A 54 -5.72 -18.71 -19.55
N PHE A 55 -4.74 -17.84 -19.30
CA PHE A 55 -4.89 -16.37 -19.32
C PHE A 55 -5.42 -15.88 -20.66
N ASP A 56 -4.75 -16.24 -21.75
CA ASP A 56 -5.10 -15.82 -23.10
C ASP A 56 -6.52 -16.25 -23.50
N ARG A 57 -6.89 -17.49 -23.15
CA ARG A 57 -8.25 -18.00 -23.37
C ARG A 57 -9.28 -17.27 -22.53
N THR A 58 -8.96 -16.99 -21.27
CA THR A 58 -9.86 -16.31 -20.33
C THR A 58 -10.14 -14.86 -20.75
N VAL A 59 -9.12 -14.13 -21.21
CA VAL A 59 -9.29 -12.76 -21.72
C VAL A 59 -10.07 -12.75 -23.03
N ARG A 60 -9.79 -13.67 -23.97
CA ARG A 60 -10.50 -13.75 -25.26
C ARG A 60 -11.98 -14.14 -25.10
N GLY A 61 -12.30 -15.03 -24.15
CA GLY A 61 -13.65 -15.48 -23.87
C GLY A 61 -14.47 -14.57 -22.94
N SER A 62 -13.88 -13.50 -22.40
CA SER A 62 -14.57 -12.68 -21.40
C SER A 62 -15.76 -11.91 -21.99
N LYS A 63 -16.88 -11.86 -21.25
CA LYS A 63 -18.12 -11.15 -21.58
C LYS A 63 -18.32 -9.97 -20.64
N ILE A 64 -18.96 -8.91 -21.11
CA ILE A 64 -19.31 -7.77 -20.27
C ILE A 64 -20.82 -7.77 -20.08
N GLU A 65 -21.26 -7.77 -18.84
CA GLU A 65 -22.66 -7.77 -18.47
C GLU A 65 -23.07 -6.45 -17.79
N HIS A 66 -24.36 -6.13 -17.87
CA HIS A 66 -24.93 -4.87 -17.41
C HIS A 66 -25.83 -5.12 -16.20
N PHE A 67 -25.45 -4.59 -15.05
CA PHE A 67 -26.22 -4.74 -13.82
C PHE A 67 -26.81 -3.41 -13.34
N ARG A 68 -28.04 -3.50 -12.83
CA ARG A 68 -28.64 -2.48 -11.97
C ARG A 68 -28.63 -3.05 -10.54
N PRO A 69 -28.07 -2.34 -9.55
CA PRO A 69 -28.23 -2.73 -8.16
C PRO A 69 -29.72 -2.72 -7.77
N GLY A 70 -30.07 -3.49 -6.74
CA GLY A 70 -31.44 -3.65 -6.25
C GLY A 70 -32.14 -2.34 -5.85
N ASP A 71 -33.43 -2.44 -5.50
CA ASP A 71 -34.41 -1.34 -5.44
C ASP A 71 -34.01 -0.07 -4.63
N ASP A 72 -33.04 -0.17 -3.71
CA ASP A 72 -32.56 0.95 -2.88
C ASP A 72 -31.53 1.87 -3.58
N CYS A 73 -30.87 1.42 -4.67
CA CYS A 73 -29.78 2.16 -5.33
C CYS A 73 -30.08 2.53 -6.79
N ARG A 74 -31.30 3.05 -7.08
CA ARG A 74 -31.80 3.37 -8.44
C ARG A 74 -30.91 4.28 -9.33
N HIS A 75 -29.89 4.91 -8.77
CA HIS A 75 -28.98 5.82 -9.49
C HIS A 75 -27.62 5.20 -9.81
N PHE A 76 -27.22 4.11 -9.15
CA PHE A 76 -25.97 3.44 -9.43
C PHE A 76 -26.19 2.36 -10.50
N HIS A 77 -25.20 2.16 -11.34
CA HIS A 77 -25.17 1.11 -12.36
C HIS A 77 -23.76 0.51 -12.39
N THR A 78 -23.65 -0.77 -12.73
CA THR A 78 -22.36 -1.46 -12.76
C THR A 78 -22.21 -2.21 -14.09
N LEU A 79 -21.05 -2.08 -14.71
CA LEU A 79 -20.57 -2.99 -15.76
C LEU A 79 -19.62 -3.98 -15.12
N GLU A 80 -19.75 -5.25 -15.44
CA GLU A 80 -18.88 -6.28 -14.91
C GLU A 80 -18.35 -7.14 -16.06
N ILE A 81 -17.04 -7.44 -16.01
CA ILE A 81 -16.37 -8.31 -16.96
C ILE A 81 -16.32 -9.69 -16.33
N TYR A 82 -16.91 -10.68 -16.99
CA TYR A 82 -16.94 -12.06 -16.58
C TYR A 82 -16.12 -12.94 -17.51
N THR A 83 -15.50 -13.99 -16.96
CA THR A 83 -15.01 -15.12 -17.74
C THR A 83 -16.17 -15.92 -18.34
N GLU A 84 -15.91 -16.81 -19.30
CA GLU A 84 -16.94 -17.76 -19.80
C GLU A 84 -17.55 -18.63 -18.70
N LYS A 85 -16.81 -18.82 -17.60
CA LYS A 85 -17.23 -19.60 -16.43
C LYS A 85 -17.93 -18.75 -15.36
N GLY A 86 -18.17 -17.46 -15.62
CA GLY A 86 -18.88 -16.56 -14.71
C GLY A 86 -18.02 -15.96 -13.60
N GLU A 87 -16.68 -15.96 -13.72
CA GLU A 87 -15.80 -15.31 -12.73
C GLU A 87 -15.61 -13.83 -13.08
N ASN A 88 -15.83 -12.93 -12.13
CA ASN A 88 -15.63 -11.49 -12.34
C ASN A 88 -14.12 -11.14 -12.40
N LEU A 89 -13.70 -10.50 -13.49
CA LEU A 89 -12.34 -10.05 -13.82
C LEU A 89 -12.13 -8.53 -13.63
N GLY A 90 -13.21 -7.78 -13.46
CA GLY A 90 -13.17 -6.33 -13.37
C GLY A 90 -14.56 -5.71 -13.50
N TYR A 91 -14.69 -4.46 -13.08
CA TYR A 91 -15.97 -3.77 -13.08
C TYR A 91 -15.80 -2.25 -13.24
N ALA A 92 -16.89 -1.61 -13.62
CA ALA A 92 -17.01 -0.16 -13.69
C ALA A 92 -18.30 0.29 -13.02
N ASN A 93 -18.17 1.09 -11.97
CA ASN A 93 -19.29 1.72 -11.28
C ASN A 93 -19.62 3.06 -11.93
N MET A 94 -20.90 3.33 -12.16
CA MET A 94 -21.36 4.61 -12.71
C MET A 94 -22.60 5.12 -11.99
N LEU A 95 -22.73 6.44 -11.94
CA LEU A 95 -23.84 7.14 -11.32
C LEU A 95 -24.64 7.90 -12.38
N TYR A 96 -25.95 7.67 -12.43
CA TYR A 96 -26.86 8.39 -13.30
C TYR A 96 -27.33 9.71 -12.68
N LEU A 97 -27.16 10.79 -13.45
CA LEU A 97 -27.52 12.16 -13.10
C LEU A 97 -28.51 12.70 -14.14
N LYS A 98 -29.76 12.95 -13.73
CA LYS A 98 -30.87 13.37 -14.64
C LYS A 98 -31.31 14.82 -14.45
N ARG A 99 -30.48 15.72 -13.91
CA ARG A 99 -30.98 17.06 -13.55
C ARG A 99 -31.15 18.02 -14.71
N VAL A 100 -30.19 18.07 -15.63
CA VAL A 100 -30.15 19.12 -16.67
C VAL A 100 -30.01 18.50 -18.06
N ILE A 101 -29.09 17.56 -18.19
CA ILE A 101 -28.96 16.64 -19.31
C ILE A 101 -28.75 15.23 -18.73
N PRO A 102 -29.19 14.16 -19.41
CA PRO A 102 -28.85 12.80 -19.00
C PRO A 102 -27.33 12.65 -18.97
N CYS A 103 -26.78 12.32 -17.82
CA CYS A 103 -25.35 12.15 -17.65
C CYS A 103 -25.06 10.89 -16.82
N TYR A 104 -24.07 10.12 -17.24
CA TYR A 104 -23.50 9.03 -16.46
C TYR A 104 -22.09 9.43 -16.04
N TYR A 105 -21.89 9.54 -14.74
CA TYR A 105 -20.58 9.76 -14.15
C TYR A 105 -19.92 8.39 -13.90
N LEU A 106 -18.80 8.13 -14.55
CA LEU A 106 -17.95 6.97 -14.30
C LEU A 106 -17.18 7.22 -13.00
N VAL A 107 -17.54 6.46 -11.99
CA VAL A 107 -17.07 6.67 -10.63
C VAL A 107 -15.73 5.98 -10.43
N TYR A 108 -15.67 4.69 -10.78
CA TYR A 108 -14.48 3.88 -10.59
C TYR A 108 -14.44 2.75 -11.62
N VAL A 109 -13.22 2.39 -12.05
CA VAL A 109 -12.95 1.24 -12.89
C VAL A 109 -11.87 0.42 -12.20
N GLU A 110 -12.16 -0.85 -11.96
CA GLU A 110 -11.19 -1.80 -11.42
C GLU A 110 -11.04 -2.98 -12.35
N ILE A 111 -9.79 -3.34 -12.63
CA ILE A 111 -9.44 -4.62 -13.24
C ILE A 111 -8.59 -5.37 -12.23
N MET A 112 -8.89 -6.67 -12.07
CA MET A 112 -8.09 -7.56 -11.24
C MET A 112 -6.60 -7.39 -11.57
N PRO A 113 -5.71 -7.25 -10.57
CA PRO A 113 -4.29 -6.99 -10.77
C PRO A 113 -3.66 -7.88 -11.85
N SER A 114 -3.96 -9.17 -11.81
CA SER A 114 -3.44 -10.18 -12.73
C SER A 114 -3.85 -10.01 -14.19
N PHE A 115 -4.89 -9.23 -14.48
CA PHE A 115 -5.39 -8.98 -15.82
C PHE A 115 -5.17 -7.53 -16.29
N ARG A 116 -4.44 -6.72 -15.52
CA ARG A 116 -4.05 -5.36 -15.93
C ARG A 116 -3.08 -5.43 -17.11
N GLY A 117 -3.10 -4.42 -17.97
CA GLY A 117 -2.28 -4.38 -19.19
C GLY A 117 -2.78 -5.23 -20.36
N LEU A 118 -3.75 -6.13 -20.16
CA LEU A 118 -4.29 -7.02 -21.20
C LEU A 118 -5.47 -6.41 -21.99
N GLY A 119 -5.65 -5.08 -21.93
CA GLY A 119 -6.70 -4.37 -22.66
C GLY A 119 -8.12 -4.50 -22.10
N LEU A 120 -8.34 -5.21 -20.99
CA LEU A 120 -9.66 -5.29 -20.33
C LEU A 120 -10.19 -3.92 -19.89
N GLY A 121 -9.32 -3.04 -19.40
CA GLY A 121 -9.67 -1.65 -19.08
C GLY A 121 -10.17 -0.88 -20.30
N ASN A 122 -9.52 -1.06 -21.47
CA ASN A 122 -9.99 -0.43 -22.71
C ASN A 122 -11.35 -1.00 -23.14
N ARG A 123 -11.57 -2.31 -22.99
CA ARG A 123 -12.85 -2.95 -23.32
C ARG A 123 -13.99 -2.41 -22.45
N ILE A 124 -13.82 -2.33 -21.13
CA ILE A 124 -14.89 -1.83 -20.25
C ILE A 124 -15.19 -0.34 -20.49
N LEU A 125 -14.16 0.48 -20.75
CA LEU A 125 -14.34 1.89 -21.10
C LEU A 125 -15.05 2.06 -22.45
N THR A 126 -14.71 1.23 -23.44
CA THR A 126 -15.36 1.25 -24.76
C THR A 126 -16.83 0.87 -24.64
N THR A 127 -17.14 -0.19 -23.89
CA THR A 127 -18.52 -0.61 -23.60
C THR A 127 -19.30 0.46 -22.83
N PHE A 128 -18.65 1.15 -21.88
CA PHE A 128 -19.27 2.30 -21.21
C PHE A 128 -19.62 3.42 -22.21
N MET A 129 -18.72 3.76 -23.14
CA MET A 129 -18.99 4.77 -24.16
C MET A 129 -20.13 4.36 -25.08
N GLU A 130 -20.19 3.10 -25.52
CA GLU A 130 -21.30 2.57 -26.31
C GLU A 130 -22.63 2.62 -25.56
N PHE A 131 -22.62 2.29 -24.27
CA PHE A 131 -23.77 2.42 -23.40
C PHE A 131 -24.27 3.88 -23.32
N VAL A 132 -23.36 4.82 -23.06
CA VAL A 132 -23.68 6.25 -22.98
C VAL A 132 -24.21 6.79 -24.32
N LYS A 133 -23.62 6.38 -25.45
CA LYS A 133 -24.14 6.66 -26.81
C LYS A 133 -25.55 6.13 -26.99
N GLY A 134 -25.79 4.86 -26.66
CA GLY A 134 -27.10 4.21 -26.76
C GLY A 134 -28.17 4.87 -25.87
N LYS A 135 -27.77 5.41 -24.72
CA LYS A 135 -28.65 6.17 -23.82
C LYS A 135 -28.81 7.65 -24.21
N ARG A 136 -28.11 8.13 -25.24
CA ARG A 136 -28.06 9.57 -25.63
C ARG A 136 -27.74 10.45 -24.42
N ALA A 137 -26.76 10.05 -23.63
CA ALA A 137 -26.34 10.72 -22.41
C ALA A 137 -24.90 11.25 -22.55
N VAL A 138 -24.49 12.16 -21.66
CA VAL A 138 -23.10 12.59 -21.55
C VAL A 138 -22.35 11.66 -20.60
N GLY A 139 -21.13 11.26 -20.96
CA GLY A 139 -20.21 10.57 -20.08
C GLY A 139 -19.32 11.57 -19.35
N LEU A 140 -19.08 11.38 -18.05
CA LEU A 140 -18.20 12.22 -17.26
C LEU A 140 -17.31 11.33 -16.39
N LEU A 141 -16.04 11.69 -16.21
CA LEU A 141 -15.13 10.99 -15.29
C LEU A 141 -14.15 11.98 -14.64
N ASP A 142 -13.48 11.52 -13.58
CA ASP A 142 -12.40 12.22 -12.89
C ASP A 142 -11.09 11.46 -13.13
N ASN A 143 -10.18 12.02 -13.93
CA ASN A 143 -8.93 11.35 -14.26
C ASN A 143 -7.89 11.55 -13.16
N ILE A 144 -7.91 10.64 -12.19
CA ILE A 144 -6.97 10.61 -11.06
C ILE A 144 -5.61 9.99 -11.39
N VAL A 145 -5.43 9.49 -12.63
CA VAL A 145 -4.17 8.87 -13.05
C VAL A 145 -3.09 9.96 -13.18
N PRO A 146 -1.89 9.77 -12.61
CA PRO A 146 -0.80 10.72 -12.78
C PRO A 146 -0.37 10.83 -14.25
N ALA A 147 -0.05 12.05 -14.71
CA ALA A 147 0.34 12.32 -16.11
C ALA A 147 1.58 11.54 -16.61
N GLY A 148 2.37 10.94 -15.70
CA GLY A 148 3.53 10.11 -16.04
C GLY A 148 3.21 8.62 -16.22
N GLU A 149 1.98 8.18 -15.96
CA GLU A 149 1.61 6.76 -16.11
C GLU A 149 1.13 6.45 -17.54
N PRO A 150 1.50 5.28 -18.11
CA PRO A 150 1.06 4.88 -19.46
C PRO A 150 -0.46 4.85 -19.66
N THR A 151 -1.20 4.65 -18.56
CA THR A 151 -2.67 4.60 -18.51
C THR A 151 -3.33 5.99 -18.56
N TYR A 152 -2.57 7.07 -18.31
CA TYR A 152 -3.10 8.44 -18.30
C TYR A 152 -3.75 8.82 -19.63
N GLU A 153 -3.11 8.43 -20.74
CA GLU A 153 -3.56 8.75 -22.09
C GLU A 153 -4.69 7.84 -22.60
N ILE A 154 -5.13 6.85 -21.83
CA ILE A 154 -6.18 5.92 -22.29
C ILE A 154 -7.47 6.68 -22.61
N TYR A 155 -7.86 7.61 -21.73
CA TYR A 155 -9.08 8.38 -21.91
C TYR A 155 -9.01 9.29 -23.15
N THR A 156 -7.90 10.01 -23.33
CA THR A 156 -7.72 10.87 -24.52
C THR A 156 -7.71 10.07 -25.81
N LYS A 157 -7.04 8.91 -25.84
CA LYS A 157 -7.04 7.98 -26.99
C LYS A 157 -8.42 7.44 -27.33
N LEU A 158 -9.29 7.27 -26.32
CA LEU A 158 -10.69 6.89 -26.49
C LEU A 158 -11.61 8.08 -26.84
N GLY A 159 -11.06 9.28 -27.05
CA GLY A 159 -11.83 10.46 -27.47
C GLY A 159 -12.52 11.21 -26.35
N TRP A 160 -12.13 10.97 -25.10
CA TRP A 160 -12.50 11.83 -23.98
C TRP A 160 -11.75 13.16 -24.07
N LYS A 161 -12.44 14.24 -23.74
CA LYS A 161 -11.88 15.60 -23.80
C LYS A 161 -11.80 16.20 -22.41
N ALA A 162 -10.75 16.96 -22.13
CA ALA A 162 -10.64 17.63 -20.85
C ALA A 162 -11.76 18.67 -20.74
N LEU A 163 -12.33 18.81 -19.55
CA LEU A 163 -13.40 19.78 -19.36
C LEU A 163 -12.91 21.22 -19.55
N SER A 164 -11.64 21.49 -19.26
CA SER A 164 -10.96 22.76 -19.56
C SER A 164 -11.13 23.20 -21.02
N ASP A 165 -11.21 22.25 -21.95
CA ASP A 165 -11.37 22.53 -23.38
C ASP A 165 -12.75 23.13 -23.72
N PHE A 166 -13.72 23.00 -22.80
CA PHE A 166 -15.07 23.54 -22.93
C PHE A 166 -15.33 24.72 -22.00
N ALA A 167 -14.56 24.84 -20.91
CA ALA A 167 -14.64 25.90 -19.92
C ALA A 167 -13.58 26.96 -20.22
N GLY A 168 -13.89 27.91 -21.12
CA GLY A 168 -12.98 29.03 -21.38
C GLY A 168 -12.55 29.74 -20.09
N ASN A 169 -11.23 29.77 -19.84
CA ASN A 169 -10.47 30.46 -18.78
C ASN A 169 -11.28 30.98 -17.59
N SER A 170 -11.87 30.08 -16.79
CA SER A 170 -12.32 30.41 -15.44
C SER A 170 -11.57 29.55 -14.44
N GLU A 171 -10.72 30.21 -13.66
CA GLU A 171 -9.72 29.70 -12.71
C GLU A 171 -10.34 28.99 -11.50
N SER A 172 -10.59 27.68 -11.62
CA SER A 172 -10.54 26.81 -10.45
C SER A 172 -9.80 25.52 -10.81
N ASP A 173 -8.62 25.33 -10.21
CA ASP A 173 -7.85 24.06 -10.25
C ASP A 173 -8.69 22.84 -9.85
N GLU A 174 -9.83 23.04 -9.18
CA GLU A 174 -10.75 21.99 -8.71
C GLU A 174 -11.33 21.09 -9.81
N TRP A 175 -11.42 21.56 -11.07
CA TRP A 175 -12.03 20.78 -12.16
C TRP A 175 -11.04 20.31 -13.24
N ALA A 176 -9.74 20.51 -13.03
CA ALA A 176 -8.70 20.26 -14.03
C ALA A 176 -8.63 18.79 -14.49
N ASN A 177 -8.96 17.86 -13.59
CA ASN A 177 -8.87 16.42 -13.86
C ASN A 177 -10.14 15.83 -14.50
N TYR A 178 -11.24 16.59 -14.57
CA TYR A 178 -12.48 16.05 -15.11
C TYR A 178 -12.43 15.96 -16.64
N MET A 179 -12.88 14.82 -17.15
CA MET A 179 -12.97 14.56 -18.59
C MET A 179 -14.41 14.24 -18.98
N VAL A 180 -14.80 14.68 -20.16
CA VAL A 180 -16.16 14.54 -20.68
C VAL A 180 -16.17 13.82 -22.03
N TYR A 181 -17.14 12.93 -22.18
CA TYR A 181 -17.48 12.28 -23.45
C TYR A 181 -18.87 12.74 -23.89
N ILE A 182 -18.95 13.41 -25.04
CA ILE A 182 -20.19 13.97 -25.58
C ILE A 182 -20.52 13.24 -26.88
N PRO A 183 -21.58 12.41 -26.91
CA PRO A 183 -22.06 11.81 -28.16
C PRO A 183 -22.51 12.87 -29.16
N GLU A 184 -22.31 12.62 -30.45
CA GLU A 184 -22.73 13.53 -31.55
C GLU A 184 -24.24 13.83 -31.54
N SER A 185 -25.04 12.92 -30.97
CA SER A 185 -26.49 13.09 -30.81
C SER A 185 -26.89 14.18 -29.83
N ILE A 186 -25.95 14.72 -29.04
CA ILE A 186 -26.20 15.79 -28.08
C ILE A 186 -25.65 17.11 -28.65
N GLN A 187 -26.55 17.87 -29.27
CA GLN A 187 -26.29 19.26 -29.68
C GLN A 187 -27.07 20.18 -28.76
N SER A 188 -26.39 20.81 -27.80
CA SER A 188 -27.02 21.76 -26.87
C SER A 188 -26.22 23.05 -26.83
N GLY A 189 -26.84 24.18 -27.17
CA GLY A 189 -26.20 25.50 -27.13
C GLY A 189 -25.76 25.95 -25.71
N HIS A 190 -26.27 25.29 -24.66
CA HIS A 190 -25.97 25.59 -23.25
C HIS A 190 -25.17 24.46 -22.56
N LEU A 191 -24.44 23.65 -23.33
CA LEU A 191 -23.76 22.47 -22.79
C LEU A 191 -22.80 22.80 -21.65
N ARG A 192 -22.10 23.94 -21.76
CA ARG A 192 -21.19 24.45 -20.73
C ARG A 192 -21.89 24.66 -19.38
N ASP A 193 -23.02 25.37 -19.39
CA ASP A 193 -23.79 25.66 -18.16
C ASP A 193 -24.38 24.38 -17.56
N HIS A 194 -24.77 23.43 -18.41
CA HIS A 194 -25.28 22.14 -17.98
C HIS A 194 -24.20 21.29 -17.30
N LEU A 195 -22.99 21.26 -17.87
CA LEU A 195 -21.84 20.54 -17.29
C LEU A 195 -21.40 21.15 -15.95
N ALA A 196 -21.30 22.48 -15.86
CA ALA A 196 -20.96 23.17 -14.60
C ALA A 196 -21.98 22.84 -13.49
N ARG A 197 -23.28 22.81 -13.81
CA ARG A 197 -24.33 22.39 -12.86
C ARG A 197 -24.22 20.93 -12.45
N ILE A 198 -23.82 20.03 -13.37
CA ILE A 198 -23.61 18.61 -13.04
C ILE A 198 -22.45 18.46 -12.04
N LEU A 199 -21.32 19.14 -12.29
CA LEU A 199 -20.14 19.08 -11.41
C LEU A 199 -20.42 19.62 -10.03
N PHE A 200 -21.12 20.76 -9.94
CA PHE A 200 -21.52 21.32 -8.65
C PHE A 200 -22.43 20.37 -7.84
N ASN A 201 -23.24 19.55 -8.52
CA ASN A 201 -24.04 18.53 -7.84
C ASN A 201 -23.21 17.29 -7.47
N LEU A 202 -22.21 16.93 -8.28
CA LEU A 202 -21.29 15.83 -8.00
C LEU A 202 -20.42 16.14 -6.79
N THR A 203 -19.85 17.35 -6.69
CA THR A 203 -19.05 17.75 -5.52
C THR A 203 -19.85 17.66 -4.22
N LYS A 204 -21.14 18.03 -4.25
CA LYS A 204 -22.05 17.86 -3.10
C LYS A 204 -22.34 16.40 -2.73
N ARG A 205 -22.26 15.48 -3.69
CA ARG A 205 -22.51 14.04 -3.50
C ARG A 205 -21.23 13.24 -3.34
N ARG A 206 -20.05 13.86 -3.46
CA ARG A 206 -18.77 13.16 -3.55
C ARG A 206 -18.50 12.28 -2.34
N SER A 207 -18.75 12.80 -1.13
CA SER A 207 -18.61 12.01 0.09
C SER A 207 -19.48 10.76 0.10
N VAL A 208 -20.75 10.85 -0.33
CA VAL A 208 -21.67 9.69 -0.38
C VAL A 208 -21.22 8.68 -1.43
N ILE A 209 -20.72 9.15 -2.58
CA ILE A 209 -20.17 8.30 -3.64
C ILE A 209 -18.93 7.56 -3.11
N ASP A 210 -17.97 8.30 -2.56
CA ASP A 210 -16.74 7.73 -1.99
C ASP A 210 -17.06 6.73 -0.88
N MET A 211 -18.07 6.99 -0.03
CA MET A 211 -18.51 6.05 1.02
C MET A 211 -19.01 4.72 0.43
N HIS A 212 -19.83 4.76 -0.63
CA HIS A 212 -20.36 3.55 -1.26
C HIS A 212 -19.26 2.75 -1.96
N ASP A 213 -18.37 3.40 -2.71
CA ASP A 213 -17.27 2.68 -3.36
C ASP A 213 -16.29 2.10 -2.35
N ASN A 214 -15.99 2.84 -1.27
CA ASN A 214 -15.17 2.31 -0.17
C ASN A 214 -15.80 1.07 0.44
N GLU A 215 -17.12 1.05 0.66
CA GLU A 215 -17.82 -0.12 1.20
C GLU A 215 -17.73 -1.33 0.26
N ASP A 216 -17.99 -1.14 -1.04
CA ASP A 216 -17.92 -2.22 -2.04
C ASP A 216 -16.49 -2.76 -2.19
N MET A 217 -15.50 -1.86 -2.27
CA MET A 217 -14.08 -2.23 -2.32
C MET A 217 -13.70 -3.04 -1.08
N VAL A 218 -14.08 -2.59 0.12
CA VAL A 218 -13.76 -3.31 1.37
C VAL A 218 -14.36 -4.71 1.38
N LYS A 219 -15.64 -4.86 1.01
CA LYS A 219 -16.31 -6.16 0.93
C LYS A 219 -15.57 -7.11 -0.02
N ARG A 220 -15.24 -6.64 -1.22
CA ARG A 220 -14.52 -7.43 -2.23
C ARG A 220 -13.13 -7.85 -1.75
N THR A 221 -12.36 -6.93 -1.19
CA THR A 221 -11.01 -7.25 -0.68
C THR A 221 -11.07 -8.25 0.49
N ILE A 222 -12.09 -8.19 1.35
CA ILE A 222 -12.29 -9.21 2.40
C ILE A 222 -12.58 -10.58 1.79
N GLU A 223 -13.42 -10.64 0.75
CA GLU A 223 -13.73 -11.87 0.01
C GLU A 223 -12.46 -12.47 -0.62
N GLU A 224 -11.60 -11.63 -1.20
CA GLU A 224 -10.29 -12.04 -1.74
C GLU A 224 -9.38 -12.61 -0.66
N PHE A 225 -9.25 -11.95 0.50
CA PHE A 225 -8.48 -12.48 1.62
C PHE A 225 -9.00 -13.83 2.11
N ARG A 226 -10.33 -14.02 2.16
CA ARG A 226 -10.94 -15.32 2.51
C ARG A 226 -10.64 -16.38 1.47
N SER A 227 -10.76 -16.04 0.20
CA SER A 227 -10.44 -16.94 -0.90
C SER A 227 -8.99 -17.40 -0.81
N VAL A 228 -8.04 -16.46 -0.68
CA VAL A 228 -6.61 -16.77 -0.56
C VAL A 228 -6.32 -17.62 0.66
N TYR A 229 -6.92 -17.29 1.82
CA TYR A 229 -6.78 -18.10 3.03
C TYR A 229 -7.22 -19.55 2.81
N LEU A 230 -8.41 -19.78 2.23
CA LEU A 230 -8.92 -21.12 1.97
C LEU A 230 -8.05 -21.88 0.97
N THR A 231 -7.58 -21.20 -0.07
CA THR A 231 -6.67 -21.78 -1.06
C THR A 231 -5.33 -22.19 -0.42
N LEU A 232 -4.74 -21.36 0.45
CA LEU A 232 -3.55 -21.74 1.21
C LEU A 232 -3.78 -22.93 2.12
N VAL A 233 -4.95 -23.01 2.77
CA VAL A 233 -5.31 -24.18 3.59
C VAL A 233 -5.34 -25.46 2.76
N GLN A 234 -5.92 -25.41 1.56
CA GLN A 234 -5.95 -26.55 0.63
C GLN A 234 -4.56 -26.92 0.11
N LEU A 235 -3.73 -25.93 -0.24
CA LEU A 235 -2.37 -26.15 -0.75
C LEU A 235 -1.44 -26.85 0.24
N PHE A 236 -1.65 -26.61 1.54
CA PHE A 236 -0.84 -27.14 2.62
C PHE A 236 -1.57 -28.21 3.46
N ASP A 237 -2.63 -28.81 2.93
CA ASP A 237 -3.43 -29.82 3.65
C ASP A 237 -2.57 -31.03 4.11
N GLY A 238 -1.60 -31.44 3.29
CA GLY A 238 -0.64 -32.48 3.63
C GLY A 238 0.24 -32.10 4.84
N GLU A 239 0.72 -30.87 4.89
CA GLU A 239 1.47 -30.32 6.03
C GLU A 239 0.59 -30.20 7.28
N PHE A 240 -0.67 -29.76 7.14
CA PHE A 240 -1.61 -29.70 8.26
C PHE A 240 -1.95 -31.09 8.82
N THR A 241 -2.08 -32.10 7.96
CA THR A 241 -2.38 -33.48 8.36
C THR A 241 -1.19 -34.14 9.03
N SER A 242 0.03 -33.91 8.53
CA SER A 242 1.27 -34.45 9.11
C SER A 242 1.80 -33.67 10.32
N GLY A 243 1.25 -32.48 10.60
CA GLY A 243 1.77 -31.58 11.63
C GLY A 243 3.09 -30.91 11.26
N ALA A 244 3.49 -30.97 9.98
CA ALA A 244 4.70 -30.33 9.49
C ALA A 244 4.51 -28.80 9.39
N SER A 245 5.60 -28.06 9.60
CA SER A 245 5.63 -26.60 9.45
C SER A 245 6.81 -26.22 8.56
N THR A 246 6.58 -26.18 7.24
CA THR A 246 7.62 -25.84 6.27
C THR A 246 7.90 -24.33 6.25
N PRO A 247 9.11 -23.88 5.87
CA PRO A 247 9.40 -22.45 5.70
C PRO A 247 8.48 -21.77 4.68
N LEU A 248 8.13 -22.45 3.58
CA LEU A 248 7.23 -21.94 2.55
C LEU A 248 5.83 -21.67 3.11
N MET A 249 5.25 -22.64 3.82
CA MET A 249 3.95 -22.50 4.48
C MET A 249 3.96 -21.32 5.46
N ARG A 250 4.96 -21.26 6.35
CA ARG A 250 5.11 -20.15 7.31
C ARG A 250 5.22 -18.81 6.60
N PHE A 251 5.98 -18.73 5.50
CA PHE A 251 6.17 -17.51 4.73
C PHE A 251 4.85 -17.02 4.10
N MET A 252 4.10 -17.90 3.42
CA MET A 252 2.85 -17.52 2.76
C MET A 252 1.78 -17.07 3.75
N PHE A 253 1.62 -17.78 4.88
CA PHE A 253 0.70 -17.34 5.93
C PHE A 253 1.15 -16.08 6.66
N THR A 254 2.47 -15.86 6.84
CA THR A 254 3.01 -14.59 7.36
C THR A 254 2.68 -13.43 6.41
N ARG A 255 2.86 -13.62 5.09
CA ARG A 255 2.52 -12.62 4.07
C ARG A 255 1.03 -12.28 4.09
N LEU A 256 0.17 -13.29 4.12
CA LEU A 256 -1.29 -13.09 4.25
C LEU A 256 -1.64 -12.27 5.50
N ALA A 257 -1.10 -12.64 6.67
CA ALA A 257 -1.36 -11.94 7.93
C ALA A 257 -0.92 -10.47 7.88
N THR A 258 0.31 -10.23 7.41
CA THR A 258 0.87 -8.86 7.33
C THR A 258 0.13 -7.97 6.32
N GLN A 259 -0.32 -8.52 5.19
CA GLN A 259 -1.15 -7.79 4.23
C GLN A 259 -2.55 -7.49 4.80
N LEU A 260 -3.17 -8.46 5.48
CA LEU A 260 -4.47 -8.27 6.13
C LEU A 260 -4.40 -7.17 7.19
N ILE A 261 -3.38 -7.18 8.04
CA ILE A 261 -3.12 -6.11 9.02
C ILE A 261 -2.92 -4.75 8.32
N GLY A 262 -2.14 -4.72 7.24
CA GLY A 262 -1.96 -3.51 6.44
C GLY A 262 -3.26 -2.98 5.84
N PHE A 263 -4.14 -3.88 5.38
CA PHE A 263 -5.48 -3.54 4.91
C PHE A 263 -6.37 -3.00 6.04
N GLN A 264 -6.45 -3.68 7.19
CA GLN A 264 -7.21 -3.23 8.37
C GLN A 264 -6.84 -1.79 8.79
N ARG A 265 -5.53 -1.48 8.77
CA ARG A 265 -5.05 -0.13 9.06
C ARG A 265 -5.46 0.91 8.03
N ARG A 266 -5.46 0.55 6.73
CA ARG A 266 -5.87 1.45 5.64
C ARG A 266 -7.37 1.75 5.69
N ILE A 267 -8.20 0.74 5.94
CA ILE A 267 -9.66 0.93 5.90
C ILE A 267 -10.19 1.76 7.08
N THR A 268 -9.46 1.77 8.20
CA THR A 268 -9.78 2.64 9.36
C THR A 268 -9.69 4.14 9.02
N ALA A 269 -8.97 4.50 7.96
CA ALA A 269 -8.84 5.89 7.48
C ALA A 269 -9.87 6.26 6.40
N LEU A 270 -10.72 5.33 5.94
CA LEU A 270 -11.69 5.58 4.88
C LEU A 270 -12.92 6.34 5.38
N ILE A 271 -13.39 7.29 4.57
CA ILE A 271 -14.60 8.07 4.88
C ILE A 271 -15.81 7.13 4.86
N GLY A 272 -16.62 7.20 5.92
CA GLY A 272 -17.87 6.44 6.08
C GLY A 272 -17.73 5.01 6.58
N TYR A 273 -16.51 4.52 6.76
CA TYR A 273 -16.28 3.19 7.31
C TYR A 273 -16.09 3.28 8.83
N THR A 274 -17.04 2.74 9.62
CA THR A 274 -17.01 2.78 11.09
C THR A 274 -16.40 1.53 11.74
N GLY A 275 -15.79 0.62 10.94
CA GLY A 275 -14.86 -0.40 11.41
C GLY A 275 -15.42 -1.59 12.20
N GLY A 276 -16.68 -1.58 12.62
CA GLY A 276 -17.17 -2.52 13.64
C GLY A 276 -17.19 -4.01 13.24
N GLU A 277 -17.81 -4.35 12.10
CA GLU A 277 -18.14 -5.77 11.80
C GLU A 277 -17.25 -6.42 10.74
N SER A 278 -16.54 -5.66 9.89
CA SER A 278 -15.75 -6.25 8.79
C SER A 278 -14.26 -6.44 9.10
N LEU A 279 -13.74 -5.84 10.18
CA LEU A 279 -12.34 -6.06 10.59
C LEU A 279 -12.10 -7.45 11.21
N SER A 280 -13.13 -8.05 11.82
CA SER A 280 -13.11 -9.39 12.44
C SER A 280 -13.53 -10.53 11.51
N GLN A 281 -13.76 -10.24 10.21
CA GLN A 281 -14.38 -11.18 9.27
C GLN A 281 -13.44 -12.25 8.70
N VAL A 282 -12.14 -12.11 8.91
CA VAL A 282 -11.12 -13.09 8.51
C VAL A 282 -10.41 -13.57 9.76
N SER A 283 -10.88 -14.66 10.33
CA SER A 283 -10.25 -15.32 11.48
C SER A 283 -9.45 -16.52 11.01
N PHE A 284 -8.17 -16.57 11.38
CA PHE A 284 -7.35 -17.74 11.10
C PHE A 284 -7.62 -18.85 12.11
N SER A 285 -7.52 -20.10 11.66
CA SER A 285 -7.63 -21.26 12.56
C SER A 285 -6.53 -21.25 13.63
N GLY A 286 -6.80 -21.88 14.77
CA GLY A 286 -5.82 -21.99 15.87
C GLY A 286 -4.46 -22.55 15.40
N ARG A 287 -4.46 -23.56 14.52
CA ARG A 287 -3.20 -24.14 13.99
C ARG A 287 -2.36 -23.12 13.23
N ILE A 288 -2.99 -22.21 12.49
CA ILE A 288 -2.31 -21.17 11.72
C ILE A 288 -1.82 -20.06 12.65
N ASN A 289 -2.64 -19.66 13.63
CA ASN A 289 -2.25 -18.70 14.66
C ASN A 289 -1.01 -19.14 15.46
N GLU A 290 -0.78 -20.44 15.56
CA GLU A 290 0.36 -21.03 16.25
C GLU A 290 1.64 -21.13 15.40
N LEU A 291 1.55 -20.90 14.08
CA LEU A 291 2.72 -20.94 13.20
C LEU A 291 3.71 -19.85 13.56
N ALA A 292 5.00 -20.22 13.60
CA ALA A 292 6.08 -19.26 13.74
C ALA A 292 6.13 -18.35 12.50
N VAL A 293 6.39 -17.07 12.73
CA VAL A 293 6.51 -16.04 11.70
C VAL A 293 7.76 -16.30 10.86
N GLN A 294 7.60 -16.27 9.53
CA GLN A 294 8.70 -16.36 8.56
C GLN A 294 8.59 -15.13 7.63
N PRO A 295 9.23 -14.01 7.97
CA PRO A 295 8.87 -12.73 7.39
C PRO A 295 9.72 -12.33 6.17
N TYR A 296 10.80 -13.06 5.93
CA TYR A 296 11.68 -12.92 4.78
C TYR A 296 11.50 -14.08 3.81
N SER A 297 11.70 -13.79 2.53
CA SER A 297 11.71 -14.79 1.46
C SER A 297 12.78 -15.83 1.78
N PRO A 298 12.44 -17.14 1.87
CA PRO A 298 13.42 -18.20 2.09
C PRO A 298 14.31 -18.48 0.85
N TRP A 299 14.18 -17.71 -0.23
CA TRP A 299 14.58 -18.15 -1.57
C TRP A 299 15.66 -17.26 -2.18
N ASN A 300 16.63 -17.88 -2.85
CA ASN A 300 17.65 -17.13 -3.57
C ASN A 300 17.10 -16.67 -4.91
N LEU A 301 17.14 -15.36 -5.16
CA LEU A 301 17.19 -14.86 -6.53
C LEU A 301 18.59 -15.12 -7.09
N GLU A 302 18.71 -15.15 -8.41
CA GLU A 302 19.99 -15.37 -9.11
C GLU A 302 21.12 -14.48 -8.54
N GLU A 303 22.35 -14.98 -8.54
CA GLU A 303 23.51 -14.31 -7.90
C GLU A 303 23.75 -12.87 -8.40
N GLU A 304 23.33 -12.56 -9.63
CA GLU A 304 23.47 -11.23 -10.25
C GLU A 304 22.64 -10.14 -9.55
N ASP A 305 21.67 -10.53 -8.72
CA ASP A 305 20.71 -9.63 -8.09
C ASP A 305 21.04 -9.30 -6.62
N ALA A 306 22.06 -9.96 -6.04
CA ALA A 306 22.55 -9.69 -4.69
C ALA A 306 23.57 -8.54 -4.70
N GLY A 307 23.52 -7.68 -3.68
CA GLY A 307 24.46 -6.56 -3.61
C GLY A 307 24.28 -5.64 -2.43
N VAL A 308 25.24 -4.72 -2.29
CA VAL A 308 25.24 -3.70 -1.25
C VAL A 308 25.50 -2.33 -1.86
N TRP A 309 24.60 -1.37 -1.62
CA TRP A 309 24.72 0.01 -2.09
C TRP A 309 24.78 0.95 -0.91
N GLY A 310 25.83 1.74 -0.79
CA GLY A 310 25.93 2.59 0.39
C GLY A 310 27.20 3.39 0.52
N ASP A 311 27.50 3.72 1.77
CA ASP A 311 28.75 4.31 2.19
C ASP A 311 29.81 3.21 2.34
N GLU A 312 30.87 3.26 1.54
CA GLU A 312 31.94 2.25 1.56
C GLU A 312 32.69 2.21 2.89
N GLY A 313 32.84 3.35 3.56
CA GLY A 313 33.53 3.41 4.85
C GLY A 313 32.75 2.64 5.92
N VAL A 314 31.43 2.84 5.94
CA VAL A 314 30.53 2.05 6.79
C VAL A 314 30.60 0.57 6.40
N LEU A 315 30.51 0.23 5.11
CA LEU A 315 30.56 -1.16 4.66
C LEU A 315 31.83 -1.87 5.10
N ARG A 316 32.99 -1.23 5.00
CA ARG A 316 34.28 -1.82 5.43
C ARG A 316 34.29 -2.15 6.92
N SER A 317 33.72 -1.29 7.76
CA SER A 317 33.66 -1.48 9.22
C SER A 317 32.73 -2.62 9.67
N LEU A 318 31.77 -3.03 8.84
CA LEU A 318 30.78 -4.03 9.24
C LEU A 318 31.36 -5.47 9.31
N PRO A 319 30.75 -6.38 10.09
CA PRO A 319 31.16 -7.78 10.17
C PRO A 319 31.18 -8.50 8.81
N GLY A 320 32.06 -9.49 8.65
CA GLY A 320 32.15 -10.32 7.44
C GLY A 320 30.87 -11.12 7.19
N GLU A 321 30.31 -11.73 8.23
CA GLU A 321 29.08 -12.53 8.16
C GLU A 321 27.90 -11.76 7.55
N LEU A 322 27.76 -10.47 7.89
CA LEU A 322 26.73 -9.60 7.33
C LEU A 322 26.93 -9.30 5.84
N LYS A 323 28.16 -9.40 5.33
CA LYS A 323 28.49 -9.17 3.91
C LYS A 323 28.29 -10.44 3.09
N GLU A 324 28.59 -11.60 3.69
CA GLU A 324 28.47 -12.91 3.05
C GLU A 324 27.02 -13.40 3.02
N GLU A 325 26.31 -13.33 4.15
CA GLU A 325 24.93 -13.82 4.30
C GLU A 325 24.02 -12.77 4.98
N PRO A 326 23.73 -11.64 4.31
CA PRO A 326 23.01 -10.52 4.91
C PRO A 326 21.64 -10.90 5.48
N THR A 327 20.84 -11.69 4.76
CA THR A 327 19.48 -12.07 5.19
C THR A 327 19.50 -12.82 6.50
N PHE A 328 20.32 -13.87 6.61
CA PHE A 328 20.37 -14.68 7.81
C PHE A 328 20.94 -13.93 9.00
N PHE A 329 21.99 -13.14 8.77
CA PHE A 329 22.56 -12.29 9.81
C PHE A 329 21.49 -11.33 10.35
N ILE A 330 20.83 -10.56 9.47
CA ILE A 330 19.87 -9.52 9.87
C ILE A 330 18.64 -10.13 10.54
N GLU A 331 18.11 -11.24 10.02
CA GLU A 331 16.88 -11.83 10.55
C GLU A 331 17.11 -12.54 11.90
N SER A 332 18.35 -12.91 12.21
CA SER A 332 18.75 -13.40 13.54
C SER A 332 18.83 -12.32 14.62
N LEU A 333 18.90 -11.04 14.23
CA LEU A 333 19.03 -9.92 15.16
C LEU A 333 17.78 -9.74 16.03
N PRO A 334 17.92 -9.13 17.23
CA PRO A 334 16.79 -8.77 18.05
C PRO A 334 15.89 -7.76 17.35
N LEU A 335 14.59 -7.80 17.70
CA LEU A 335 13.60 -6.85 17.21
C LEU A 335 13.90 -5.44 17.73
N TYR A 336 13.55 -4.44 16.91
CA TYR A 336 13.65 -3.05 17.32
C TYR A 336 12.72 -2.74 18.50
N ARG A 337 13.32 -2.24 19.59
CA ARG A 337 12.60 -1.89 20.81
C ARG A 337 11.78 -0.65 20.56
N ARG A 338 10.48 -0.76 20.81
CA ARG A 338 9.51 0.33 20.72
C ARG A 338 8.38 0.13 21.72
N PRO A 339 7.68 1.20 22.14
CA PRO A 339 6.60 1.14 23.11
C PRO A 339 5.58 0.02 22.84
N TYR A 340 5.12 -0.13 21.60
CA TYR A 340 4.15 -1.18 21.28
C TYR A 340 4.64 -2.59 21.56
N LEU A 341 5.91 -2.88 21.24
CA LEU A 341 6.48 -4.20 21.43
C LEU A 341 6.76 -4.48 22.92
N LYS A 342 7.22 -3.46 23.66
CA LYS A 342 7.52 -3.59 25.10
C LYS A 342 6.28 -3.99 25.90
N ASN A 343 5.17 -3.28 25.70
CA ASN A 343 3.90 -3.58 26.37
C ASN A 343 3.44 -5.02 26.08
N HIS A 344 3.55 -5.47 24.83
CA HIS A 344 3.16 -6.83 24.45
C HIS A 344 4.07 -7.90 25.07
N THR A 345 5.39 -7.69 25.10
CA THR A 345 6.33 -8.62 25.73
C THR A 345 6.15 -8.72 27.25
N GLU A 346 5.74 -7.63 27.90
CA GLU A 346 5.42 -7.62 29.33
C GLU A 346 4.12 -8.37 29.64
N VAL A 347 3.11 -8.29 28.75
CA VAL A 347 1.81 -8.99 28.90
C VAL A 347 1.92 -10.51 28.69
N ILE A 348 2.72 -10.97 27.71
CA ILE A 348 2.85 -12.40 27.39
C ILE A 348 3.82 -13.14 28.32
N GLY A 349 4.54 -12.41 29.18
CA GLY A 349 5.31 -12.99 30.28
C GLY A 349 6.25 -14.12 29.87
N THR A 350 7.16 -13.90 28.92
CA THR A 350 8.23 -14.87 28.61
C THR A 350 9.48 -14.18 28.06
N GLY A 351 10.65 -14.74 28.44
CA GLY A 351 11.98 -14.19 28.16
C GLY A 351 12.37 -14.09 26.67
N PRO A 352 13.59 -13.61 26.40
CA PRO A 352 14.04 -13.07 25.09
C PRO A 352 14.24 -14.09 23.94
N ALA A 353 13.53 -15.23 23.90
CA ALA A 353 13.84 -16.33 22.98
C ALA A 353 12.65 -17.05 22.31
N ARG A 354 11.38 -16.67 22.55
CA ARG A 354 10.26 -17.32 21.84
C ARG A 354 10.12 -16.71 20.43
N PRO A 355 10.11 -17.53 19.36
CA PRO A 355 9.79 -17.02 18.02
C PRO A 355 8.35 -16.49 18.00
N LEU A 356 8.16 -15.31 17.40
CA LEU A 356 6.84 -14.73 17.20
C LEU A 356 5.98 -15.67 16.38
N LYS A 357 4.70 -15.71 16.70
CA LYS A 357 3.66 -16.46 16.01
C LYS A 357 2.76 -15.53 15.22
N ILE A 358 1.97 -16.08 14.31
CA ILE A 358 1.02 -15.30 13.52
C ILE A 358 -0.01 -14.60 14.41
N SER A 359 -0.45 -15.24 15.50
CA SER A 359 -1.31 -14.61 16.52
C SER A 359 -0.71 -13.32 17.08
N ASP A 360 0.59 -13.33 17.41
CA ASP A 360 1.28 -12.15 17.94
C ASP A 360 1.24 -10.97 16.94
N LEU A 361 1.21 -11.23 15.61
CA LEU A 361 1.07 -10.17 14.61
C LEU A 361 -0.29 -9.49 14.66
N PHE A 362 -1.36 -10.28 14.85
CA PHE A 362 -2.72 -9.76 14.96
C PHE A 362 -2.92 -8.99 16.26
N ASP A 363 -2.38 -9.49 17.37
CA ASP A 363 -2.44 -8.83 18.68
C ASP A 363 -1.71 -7.48 18.66
N LEU A 364 -0.57 -7.40 17.95
CA LEU A 364 0.17 -6.15 17.76
C LEU A 364 -0.50 -5.20 16.76
N GLY A 365 -1.25 -5.70 15.79
CA GLY A 365 -1.80 -4.90 14.69
C GLY A 365 -0.74 -4.32 13.74
N PHE A 366 0.49 -4.86 13.74
CA PHE A 366 1.56 -4.53 12.79
C PHE A 366 2.62 -5.64 12.75
N ASP A 367 3.52 -5.60 11.75
CA ASP A 367 4.68 -6.50 11.68
C ASP A 367 5.88 -5.97 12.52
N PRO A 368 6.21 -6.57 13.68
CA PRO A 368 7.38 -6.22 14.47
C PRO A 368 8.70 -6.67 13.84
N THR A 369 8.69 -7.68 12.98
CA THR A 369 9.90 -8.28 12.42
C THR A 369 10.56 -7.41 11.36
N ARG A 370 9.84 -6.40 10.86
CA ARG A 370 10.34 -5.45 9.86
C ARG A 370 11.54 -4.63 10.32
N LEU A 371 11.67 -4.41 11.63
CA LEU A 371 12.75 -3.59 12.20
C LEU A 371 13.62 -4.43 13.15
N LYS A 372 14.94 -4.39 12.94
CA LYS A 372 15.93 -5.12 13.73
C LYS A 372 16.96 -4.17 14.33
N GLU A 373 17.43 -4.48 15.53
CA GLU A 373 18.50 -3.74 16.22
C GLU A 373 19.86 -4.40 16.02
N PHE A 374 20.85 -3.58 15.69
CA PHE A 374 22.22 -4.04 15.48
C PHE A 374 23.19 -3.11 16.20
N ARG A 375 23.99 -3.62 17.12
CA ARG A 375 25.03 -2.85 17.81
C ARG A 375 26.40 -3.33 17.35
N HIS A 376 27.20 -2.42 16.83
CA HIS A 376 28.53 -2.73 16.32
C HIS A 376 29.49 -1.58 16.59
N GLU A 377 30.67 -1.90 17.12
CA GLU A 377 31.73 -0.91 17.42
C GLU A 377 31.24 0.32 18.22
N GLY A 378 30.34 0.10 19.18
CA GLY A 378 29.79 1.16 20.03
C GLY A 378 28.73 2.04 19.37
N VAL A 379 28.32 1.75 18.13
CA VAL A 379 27.25 2.43 17.43
C VAL A 379 26.01 1.54 17.36
N ASP A 380 24.85 2.13 17.66
CA ASP A 380 23.56 1.47 17.51
C ASP A 380 22.97 1.78 16.12
N TYR A 381 22.62 0.73 15.40
CA TYR A 381 22.01 0.75 14.09
C TYR A 381 20.62 0.10 14.11
N ILE A 382 19.86 0.40 13.06
CA ILE A 382 18.62 -0.27 12.75
C ILE A 382 18.68 -0.83 11.33
N PHE A 383 18.16 -2.04 11.14
CA PHE A 383 17.80 -2.54 9.83
C PHE A 383 16.29 -2.44 9.65
N GLU A 384 15.88 -1.93 8.50
CA GLU A 384 14.49 -1.96 8.04
C GLU A 384 14.36 -2.87 6.82
N ARG A 385 13.50 -3.88 6.91
CA ARG A 385 13.10 -4.67 5.74
C ARG A 385 12.13 -3.84 4.89
N ALA A 386 12.40 -3.78 3.59
CA ALA A 386 11.61 -3.05 2.61
C ALA A 386 11.12 -3.97 1.50
N ALA A 387 10.01 -3.58 0.87
CA ALA A 387 9.48 -4.35 -0.24
C ALA A 387 10.42 -4.25 -1.46
N PRO A 388 10.71 -5.37 -2.14
CA PRO A 388 11.50 -5.46 -3.37
C PRO A 388 11.23 -4.38 -4.45
N LEU A 389 9.96 -4.02 -4.66
CA LEU A 389 9.56 -3.03 -5.67
C LEU A 389 10.01 -1.60 -5.36
N PHE A 390 10.31 -1.29 -4.08
CA PHE A 390 10.75 0.04 -3.68
C PHE A 390 12.25 0.29 -3.90
N PHE A 391 13.01 -0.66 -4.45
CA PHE A 391 14.45 -0.50 -4.59
C PHE A 391 14.86 0.81 -5.30
N SER A 392 14.28 1.10 -6.45
CA SER A 392 14.57 2.31 -7.23
C SER A 392 14.20 3.59 -6.45
N SER A 393 13.07 3.58 -5.75
CA SER A 393 12.65 4.72 -4.93
C SER A 393 13.53 4.90 -3.69
N LEU A 394 14.06 3.82 -3.10
CA LEU A 394 15.02 3.86 -2.00
C LEU A 394 16.36 4.47 -2.43
N ILE A 395 16.85 4.14 -3.64
CA ILE A 395 18.05 4.74 -4.21
C ILE A 395 17.85 6.25 -4.44
N ALA A 396 16.70 6.64 -4.99
CA ALA A 396 16.34 8.05 -5.16
C ALA A 396 16.24 8.78 -3.80
N ARG A 397 15.54 8.18 -2.82
CA ARG A 397 15.39 8.71 -1.46
C ARG A 397 16.72 8.89 -0.76
N ARG A 398 17.64 7.95 -0.88
CA ARG A 398 19.01 8.07 -0.34
C ARG A 398 19.73 9.30 -0.89
N LYS A 399 19.65 9.53 -2.21
CA LYS A 399 20.24 10.72 -2.86
C LYS A 399 19.55 12.00 -2.37
N PHE A 400 18.23 11.99 -2.23
CA PHE A 400 17.46 13.14 -1.76
C PHE A 400 17.78 13.51 -0.31
N LEU A 401 17.78 12.54 0.62
CA LEU A 401 18.11 12.79 2.03
C LEU A 401 19.50 13.38 2.22
N LYS A 402 20.49 12.98 1.41
CA LYS A 402 21.82 13.62 1.40
C LYS A 402 21.78 15.09 0.99
N LYS A 403 20.89 15.48 0.07
CA LYS A 403 20.69 16.89 -0.30
C LYS A 403 19.98 17.65 0.83
N VAL A 404 18.99 17.02 1.46
CA VAL A 404 18.27 17.58 2.61
C VAL A 404 19.22 17.83 3.78
N GLU A 405 20.08 16.87 4.12
CA GLU A 405 21.08 16.99 5.18
C GLU A 405 22.00 18.19 4.99
N LYS A 406 22.56 18.33 3.78
CA LYS A 406 23.41 19.47 3.42
C LYS A 406 22.67 20.80 3.52
N SER A 407 21.40 20.85 3.13
CA SER A 407 20.59 22.06 3.19
C SER A 407 20.14 22.43 4.60
N LEU A 408 19.81 21.43 5.43
CA LEU A 408 19.24 21.61 6.76
C LEU A 408 20.27 21.61 7.89
N SER A 409 21.56 21.47 7.60
CA SER A 409 22.60 21.48 8.63
C SER A 409 22.47 22.71 9.55
N GLY A 410 22.29 22.47 10.85
CA GLY A 410 22.08 23.50 11.88
C GLY A 410 20.73 24.24 11.82
N SER A 411 19.81 23.84 10.95
CA SER A 411 18.51 24.49 10.80
C SER A 411 17.55 24.16 11.94
N HIS A 412 16.77 25.16 12.34
CA HIS A 412 15.72 25.03 13.35
C HIS A 412 14.39 25.52 12.78
N VAL A 413 13.29 24.86 13.17
CA VAL A 413 11.94 25.29 12.85
C VAL A 413 11.17 25.46 14.15
N ASN A 414 10.75 26.68 14.46
CA ASN A 414 10.08 27.05 15.72
C ASN A 414 10.85 26.67 17.00
N GLY A 415 12.18 26.55 16.92
CA GLY A 415 13.04 26.10 18.03
C GLY A 415 13.27 24.59 18.08
N VAL A 416 12.69 23.82 17.16
CA VAL A 416 12.95 22.38 16.99
C VAL A 416 14.16 22.21 16.07
N ALA A 417 15.19 21.49 16.53
CA ALA A 417 16.34 21.17 15.71
C ALA A 417 15.96 20.13 14.63
N LEU A 418 16.25 20.42 13.38
CA LEU A 418 16.00 19.46 12.29
C LEU A 418 17.25 18.60 12.06
N ARG A 419 17.08 17.29 12.03
CA ARG A 419 18.15 16.34 11.71
C ARG A 419 17.69 15.36 10.64
N THR A 420 18.61 14.91 9.81
CA THR A 420 18.36 13.82 8.87
C THR A 420 18.84 12.51 9.46
N ASN A 421 18.11 11.42 9.21
CA ASN A 421 18.56 10.06 9.47
C ASN A 421 18.78 9.35 8.12
N PRO A 422 19.93 9.55 7.45
CA PRO A 422 20.13 9.09 6.09
C PRO A 422 20.22 7.56 5.99
N ILE A 423 19.93 7.03 4.80
CA ILE A 423 20.21 5.63 4.44
C ILE A 423 21.73 5.45 4.27
N LEU A 424 22.33 4.63 5.14
CA LEU A 424 23.77 4.33 5.10
C LEU A 424 24.08 3.29 4.03
N LEU A 425 23.42 2.14 4.12
CA LEU A 425 23.57 0.99 3.24
C LEU A 425 22.19 0.42 2.90
N ILE A 426 22.08 -0.14 1.70
CA ILE A 426 20.96 -0.96 1.24
C ILE A 426 21.57 -2.31 0.88
N PHE A 427 21.08 -3.37 1.50
CA PHE A 427 21.44 -4.76 1.20
C PHE A 427 20.31 -5.37 0.39
N ARG A 428 20.66 -6.09 -0.67
CA ARG A 428 19.73 -6.95 -1.39
C ARG A 428 20.30 -8.35 -1.38
N ASP A 429 19.49 -9.27 -0.89
CA ASP A 429 19.90 -10.66 -0.71
C ASP A 429 18.65 -11.55 -0.64
N ARG A 430 18.65 -12.67 -1.36
CA ARG A 430 17.54 -13.66 -1.36
C ARG A 430 16.15 -13.06 -1.66
N GLY A 431 16.10 -12.08 -2.56
CA GLY A 431 14.88 -11.35 -2.88
C GLY A 431 14.35 -10.44 -1.77
N ASN A 432 15.10 -10.27 -0.68
CA ASN A 432 14.81 -9.32 0.40
C ASN A 432 15.64 -8.05 0.21
N ILE A 433 15.12 -6.93 0.74
CA ILE A 433 15.83 -5.65 0.78
C ILE A 433 15.89 -5.21 2.24
N TYR A 434 17.09 -4.84 2.70
CA TYR A 434 17.33 -4.31 4.03
C TYR A 434 18.01 -2.95 3.97
N ILE A 435 17.53 -2.01 4.77
CA ILE A 435 18.03 -0.65 4.83
C ILE A 435 18.73 -0.47 6.17
N LEU A 436 20.01 -0.14 6.17
CA LEU A 436 20.77 0.20 7.38
C LEU A 436 20.71 1.71 7.64
N ARG A 437 20.35 2.09 8.87
CA ARG A 437 20.41 3.46 9.38
C ARG A 437 21.00 3.48 10.78
N LYS A 438 21.42 4.66 11.24
CA LYS A 438 21.72 4.85 12.67
C LYS A 438 20.42 4.82 13.45
N LYS A 439 20.44 4.19 14.63
CA LYS A 439 19.34 4.29 15.58
C LYS A 439 19.25 5.73 16.07
N VAL A 440 18.03 6.28 16.09
CA VAL A 440 17.75 7.62 16.61
C VAL A 440 17.02 7.52 17.94
N GLY A 441 17.19 8.51 18.81
CA GLY A 441 16.53 8.59 20.12
C GLY A 441 15.06 9.00 20.03
N GLY A 442 14.27 8.32 19.18
CA GLY A 442 12.89 8.64 18.91
C GLY A 442 12.09 7.49 18.32
N ILE A 443 10.78 7.68 18.24
CA ILE A 443 9.82 6.73 17.65
C ILE A 443 9.12 7.35 16.44
N HIS A 444 8.52 6.51 15.60
CA HIS A 444 7.79 6.98 14.44
C HIS A 444 6.65 7.93 14.86
N SER A 445 6.45 9.03 14.14
CA SER A 445 5.44 10.04 14.46
C SER A 445 4.03 9.48 14.64
N GLN A 446 3.60 8.53 13.79
CA GLN A 446 2.31 7.85 13.96
C GLN A 446 2.22 7.08 15.28
N GLU A 447 3.27 6.33 15.66
CA GLU A 447 3.30 5.61 16.94
C GLU A 447 3.27 6.59 18.11
N ALA A 448 4.00 7.71 18.03
CA ALA A 448 3.92 8.76 19.04
C ALA A 448 2.49 9.31 19.20
N MET A 449 1.80 9.60 18.09
CA MET A 449 0.43 10.11 18.12
C MET A 449 -0.54 9.08 18.71
N ASP A 450 -0.38 7.80 18.39
CA ASP A 450 -1.22 6.74 18.93
C ASP A 450 -0.98 6.55 20.43
N GLN A 451 0.29 6.50 20.87
CA GLN A 451 0.65 6.41 22.30
C GLN A 451 0.05 7.57 23.11
N LEU A 452 0.08 8.80 22.58
CA LEU A 452 -0.54 9.98 23.19
C LEU A 452 -2.08 9.94 23.24
N ARG A 453 -2.72 9.03 22.50
CA ARG A 453 -4.17 8.87 22.48
C ARG A 453 -4.65 7.67 23.30
N THR A 454 -3.89 6.58 23.29
CA THR A 454 -4.34 5.28 23.80
C THR A 454 -3.80 4.96 25.20
N VAL A 455 -2.62 5.47 25.56
CA VAL A 455 -2.04 5.22 26.89
C VAL A 455 -2.59 6.24 27.89
N PRO A 456 -3.26 5.82 28.98
CA PRO A 456 -4.02 6.74 29.85
C PRO A 456 -3.22 7.95 30.36
N TYR A 457 -2.05 7.72 30.94
CA TYR A 457 -1.23 8.82 31.48
C TYR A 457 -0.66 9.74 30.39
N LEU A 458 -0.37 9.20 29.20
CA LEU A 458 0.06 10.02 28.06
C LEU A 458 -1.10 10.82 27.47
N ALA A 459 -2.31 10.27 27.48
CA ALA A 459 -3.53 10.96 27.05
C ALA A 459 -3.85 12.14 27.96
N ASP A 460 -3.73 11.97 29.28
CA ASP A 460 -3.92 13.05 30.25
C ASP A 460 -2.85 14.14 30.09
N MET A 461 -1.58 13.75 29.94
CA MET A 461 -0.50 14.68 29.62
C MET A 461 -0.78 15.42 28.30
N ASN A 462 -1.16 14.71 27.24
CA ASN A 462 -1.48 15.31 25.94
C ASN A 462 -2.65 16.30 26.04
N ARG A 463 -3.68 16.00 26.85
CA ARG A 463 -4.80 16.92 27.09
C ARG A 463 -4.33 18.21 27.78
N ALA A 464 -3.41 18.11 28.72
CA ALA A 464 -2.87 19.26 29.45
C ALA A 464 -1.95 20.14 28.58
N VAL A 465 -1.05 19.52 27.83
CA VAL A 465 0.06 20.25 27.17
C VAL A 465 0.06 20.22 25.63
N LYS A 466 -0.89 19.50 25.01
CA LYS A 466 -1.13 19.45 23.56
C LYS A 466 0.11 19.04 22.76
N VAL A 467 0.76 17.95 23.20
CA VAL A 467 1.98 17.41 22.57
C VAL A 467 1.72 17.04 21.11
N ASP A 468 0.58 16.44 20.83
CA ASP A 468 0.11 16.08 19.50
C ASP A 468 0.15 17.27 18.51
N ARG A 469 -0.35 18.42 18.93
CA ARG A 469 -0.34 19.66 18.13
C ARG A 469 1.07 20.15 17.90
N ALA A 470 1.95 20.04 18.89
CA ALA A 470 3.36 20.41 18.73
C ALA A 470 4.06 19.50 17.70
N ILE A 471 3.80 18.19 17.74
CA ILE A 471 4.32 17.23 16.76
C ILE A 471 3.79 17.55 15.35
N THR A 472 2.46 17.65 15.19
CA THR A 472 1.85 17.92 13.89
C THR A 472 2.33 19.26 13.30
N LYS A 473 2.43 20.30 14.12
CA LYS A 473 2.93 21.60 13.70
C LYS A 473 4.38 21.51 13.22
N ALA A 474 5.26 20.88 14.00
CA ALA A 474 6.67 20.74 13.64
C ALA A 474 6.86 19.98 12.30
N ILE A 475 6.09 18.90 12.10
CA ILE A 475 6.12 18.12 10.85
C ILE A 475 5.61 18.97 9.67
N ASN A 476 4.48 19.66 9.83
CA ASN A 476 3.90 20.47 8.75
C ASN A 476 4.79 21.65 8.37
N ASP A 477 5.37 22.33 9.35
CA ASP A 477 6.29 23.45 9.10
C ASP A 477 7.58 22.95 8.42
N THR A 478 8.06 21.76 8.79
CA THR A 478 9.20 21.11 8.12
C THR A 478 8.87 20.73 6.68
N ARG A 479 7.70 20.13 6.42
CA ARG A 479 7.22 19.84 5.06
C ARG A 479 7.14 21.10 4.21
N ASN A 480 6.58 22.17 4.75
CA ASN A 480 6.47 23.45 4.05
C ASN A 480 7.85 24.05 3.76
N LEU A 481 8.80 23.96 4.69
CA LEU A 481 10.18 24.37 4.48
C LEU A 481 10.84 23.57 3.34
N LEU A 482 10.67 22.24 3.33
CA LEU A 482 11.21 21.38 2.28
C LEU A 482 10.60 21.70 0.91
N LYS A 483 9.27 21.87 0.83
CA LYS A 483 8.58 22.27 -0.41
C LYS A 483 9.07 23.61 -0.95
N LYS A 484 9.37 24.56 -0.06
CA LYS A 484 9.94 25.87 -0.42
C LYS A 484 11.40 25.83 -0.85
N ARG A 485 12.17 24.81 -0.45
CA ARG A 485 13.59 24.70 -0.81
C ARG A 485 13.82 23.81 -2.02
N PHE A 486 12.97 22.80 -2.21
CA PHE A 486 13.12 21.78 -3.24
C PHE A 486 11.95 21.81 -4.22
N HIS A 487 11.74 22.96 -4.88
CA HIS A 487 10.63 23.18 -5.81
C HIS A 487 10.59 22.22 -7.01
N THR A 488 11.73 21.64 -7.38
CA THR A 488 11.88 20.71 -8.52
C THR A 488 11.69 19.25 -8.13
N VAL A 489 11.57 18.94 -6.84
CA VAL A 489 11.32 17.58 -6.36
C VAL A 489 9.82 17.32 -6.38
N SER A 490 9.42 16.10 -6.73
CA SER A 490 8.01 15.74 -6.74
C SER A 490 7.41 15.98 -5.35
N ARG A 491 6.21 16.55 -5.31
CA ARG A 491 5.49 16.79 -4.05
C ARG A 491 5.32 15.50 -3.25
N GLN A 492 5.14 14.39 -3.97
CA GLN A 492 5.03 13.05 -3.43
C GLN A 492 6.29 12.62 -2.66
N GLU A 493 7.50 12.86 -3.19
CA GLU A 493 8.75 12.50 -2.50
C GLU A 493 8.92 13.17 -1.13
N ILE A 494 8.41 14.40 -0.97
CA ILE A 494 8.44 15.12 0.31
C ILE A 494 7.35 14.62 1.26
N GLU A 495 6.19 14.25 0.71
CA GLU A 495 5.07 13.71 1.48
C GLU A 495 5.33 12.29 2.01
N ASP A 496 6.12 11.50 1.26
CA ASP A 496 6.55 10.14 1.61
C ASP A 496 7.70 10.10 2.64
N LEU A 497 8.24 11.25 3.06
CA LEU A 497 9.25 11.31 4.11
C LEU A 497 8.69 10.88 5.46
N THR A 498 9.51 10.14 6.19
CA THR A 498 9.17 9.64 7.52
C THR A 498 9.74 10.55 8.60
N TYR A 499 8.97 10.79 9.66
CA TYR A 499 9.35 11.66 10.76
C TYR A 499 9.43 10.87 12.06
N PHE A 500 10.55 11.00 12.78
CA PHE A 500 10.74 10.43 14.11
C PHE A 500 10.70 11.53 15.17
N VAL A 501 9.93 11.28 16.22
CA VAL A 501 9.68 12.17 17.35
C VAL A 501 10.54 11.72 18.53
N PRO A 502 11.20 12.64 19.25
CA PRO A 502 12.12 12.31 20.33
C PRO A 502 11.36 11.70 21.50
N TRP A 503 11.82 10.53 21.95
CA TRP A 503 11.06 9.69 22.86
C TRP A 503 12.01 8.90 23.76
N ASP A 504 11.68 8.82 25.04
CA ASP A 504 12.29 7.90 25.98
C ASP A 504 11.52 6.58 25.91
N ILE A 505 12.11 5.60 25.22
CA ILE A 505 11.49 4.28 25.00
C ILE A 505 11.34 3.52 26.33
N GLU A 506 12.27 3.72 27.28
CA GLU A 506 12.25 2.97 28.53
C GLU A 506 11.13 3.44 29.45
N LYS A 507 10.97 4.76 29.56
CA LYS A 507 9.91 5.39 30.36
C LYS A 507 8.60 5.57 29.59
N ASN A 508 8.61 5.30 28.30
CA ASN A 508 7.54 5.57 27.34
C ASN A 508 6.99 7.02 27.46
N ILE A 509 7.86 8.02 27.35
CA ILE A 509 7.48 9.44 27.40
C ILE A 509 8.14 10.25 26.27
N PRO A 510 7.44 11.26 25.71
CA PRO A 510 8.04 12.17 24.74
C PRO A 510 9.12 13.03 25.41
N ARG A 511 10.21 13.26 24.69
CA ARG A 511 11.25 14.20 25.12
C ARG A 511 10.91 15.59 24.61
N LEU A 512 10.43 16.42 25.53
CA LEU A 512 9.95 17.77 25.25
C LEU A 512 10.89 18.82 25.82
N ARG A 513 10.98 19.97 25.14
CA ARG A 513 11.55 21.19 25.67
C ARG A 513 10.41 22.08 26.17
N VAL A 514 10.53 22.54 27.41
CA VAL A 514 9.59 23.48 28.02
C VAL A 514 10.28 24.83 28.13
N ASP A 515 9.67 25.85 27.51
CA ASP A 515 10.06 27.25 27.61
C ASP A 515 8.91 28.04 28.26
N ILE A 516 9.19 29.25 28.75
CA ILE A 516 8.28 30.11 29.54
C ILE A 516 6.93 30.32 28.84
N SER A 517 6.89 30.25 27.51
CA SER A 517 5.70 30.51 26.69
C SER A 517 5.18 29.31 25.89
N LYS A 518 5.95 28.21 25.77
CA LYS A 518 5.60 27.11 24.86
C LYS A 518 6.29 25.80 25.19
N ILE A 519 5.66 24.71 24.76
CA ILE A 519 6.24 23.36 24.73
C ILE A 519 6.55 23.01 23.27
N SER A 520 7.75 22.51 23.02
CA SER A 520 8.20 22.08 21.70
C SER A 520 9.00 20.79 21.75
N LEU A 521 9.15 20.15 20.60
CA LEU A 521 10.11 19.06 20.45
C LEU A 521 11.54 19.62 20.52
N ASP A 522 12.47 18.84 21.05
CA ASP A 522 13.89 19.23 21.04
C ASP A 522 14.50 19.04 19.65
N THR A 523 14.29 17.86 19.06
CA THR A 523 14.78 17.48 17.74
C THR A 523 13.66 16.81 16.95
N LEU A 524 13.67 16.94 15.62
CA LEU A 524 12.84 16.15 14.71
C LEU A 524 13.75 15.49 13.68
N TRP A 525 13.70 14.16 13.56
CA TRP A 525 14.47 13.44 12.53
C TRP A 525 13.63 13.18 11.28
N ILE A 526 14.23 13.42 10.12
CA ILE A 526 13.66 13.22 8.78
C ILE A 526 14.35 12.00 8.14
N ALA A 527 13.59 11.02 7.68
CA ALA A 527 14.10 9.73 7.22
C ALA A 527 13.45 9.21 5.93
#